data_AF-A0A969PGS9-F1
#
_entry.id   AF-A0A969PGS9-F1
#
_cell.length_a   1.000
_cell.length_b   1.000
_cell.length_c   1.000
_cell.angle_alpha   90.00
_cell.angle_beta   90.00
_cell.angle_gamma   90.00
#
_symmetry.space_group_name_H-M   'P 1'
#
loop_
_entity.id
_entity.type
_entity.pdbx_description
1 polymer ?
#
loop_
_entity_poly.entity_id
_entity_poly.type
_entity_poly.pdbx_seq_one_letter_code
_entity_poly.pdbx_strand_id
1 'polypeptide(L)'
;MPHPTLSHATKVSLCLSWAAIATPAAIAQSPTCYRVTSTGQTVDLTALCKNERTKLEPIVATNLSLDVPEEEFLSSKVKATLTNRSDRPVQVGVVMLQISRSSTPVTTVPLFVNQVLSPGQSISASGIIDKADLRGEDPKQLSVSLQSLK
;
A
#
# COMPACT_ATOMS: atom_id res chain seq x y z
N MET A 1 16.27 63.62 -18.57
CA MET A 1 15.95 63.98 -19.98
C MET A 1 17.20 63.66 -20.80
N PRO A 2 17.13 62.83 -21.87
CA PRO A 2 16.12 62.88 -22.92
C PRO A 2 15.19 61.65 -23.01
N HIS A 3 14.14 61.86 -23.79
CA HIS A 3 12.94 61.05 -24.05
C HIS A 3 13.17 59.97 -25.15
N PRO A 4 12.16 59.10 -25.41
CA PRO A 4 12.31 57.75 -25.97
C PRO A 4 12.15 57.72 -27.49
N THR A 5 12.58 56.62 -28.11
CA THR A 5 12.18 56.21 -29.46
C THR A 5 11.08 55.16 -29.38
N LEU A 6 9.95 55.50 -30.00
CA LEU A 6 8.76 54.70 -30.15
C LEU A 6 8.88 53.76 -31.37
N SER A 7 8.08 52.70 -31.33
CA SER A 7 7.47 52.01 -32.47
C SER A 7 8.32 50.96 -33.20
N HIS A 8 7.97 49.68 -32.99
CA HIS A 8 7.09 48.99 -33.94
C HIS A 8 6.25 47.95 -33.19
N ALA A 9 4.94 48.09 -33.30
CA ALA A 9 3.97 47.12 -32.88
C ALA A 9 3.94 45.98 -33.91
N THR A 10 4.24 44.75 -33.50
CA THR A 10 3.85 43.56 -34.25
C THR A 10 2.89 42.77 -33.37
N LYS A 11 1.59 43.00 -33.59
CA LYS A 11 0.53 42.13 -33.11
C LYS A 11 0.68 40.79 -33.81
N VAL A 12 1.25 39.80 -33.13
CA VAL A 12 1.14 38.40 -33.55
C VAL A 12 -0.11 37.84 -32.90
N SER A 13 -1.21 37.93 -33.64
CA SER A 13 -2.44 37.19 -33.36
C SER A 13 -2.22 35.74 -33.77
N LEU A 14 -1.85 34.87 -32.81
CA LEU A 14 -1.79 33.43 -33.06
C LEU A 14 -3.15 32.81 -32.72
N CYS A 15 -3.78 32.25 -33.75
CA CYS A 15 -5.07 31.58 -33.70
C CYS A 15 -5.13 30.47 -32.64
N LEU A 16 -6.21 30.44 -31.86
CA LEU A 16 -6.62 29.25 -31.12
C LEU A 16 -6.87 28.12 -32.14
N SER A 17 -6.06 27.07 -32.05
CA SER A 17 -6.39 25.76 -32.61
C SER A 17 -6.50 24.81 -31.43
N TRP A 18 -7.73 24.44 -31.06
CA TRP A 18 -7.99 23.31 -30.18
C TRP A 18 -7.54 22.05 -30.92
N ALA A 19 -6.27 21.67 -30.78
CA ALA A 19 -5.87 20.29 -30.95
C ALA A 19 -6.07 19.63 -29.59
N ALA A 20 -7.00 18.66 -29.53
CA ALA A 20 -7.11 17.76 -28.41
C ALA A 20 -5.74 17.11 -28.19
N ILE A 21 -5.00 17.60 -27.19
CA ILE A 21 -3.81 16.91 -26.72
C ILE A 21 -4.35 15.68 -26.02
N ALA A 22 -4.35 14.56 -26.74
CA ALA A 22 -4.39 13.25 -26.13
C ALA A 22 -3.26 13.24 -25.10
N THR A 23 -3.64 13.29 -23.82
CA THR A 23 -2.73 13.09 -22.71
C THR A 23 -2.01 11.78 -22.99
N PRO A 24 -0.68 11.76 -23.21
CA PRO A 24 0.00 10.49 -23.24
C PRO A 24 -0.29 9.83 -21.89
N ALA A 25 -0.85 8.62 -21.95
CA ALA A 25 -0.92 7.74 -20.80
C ALA A 25 0.44 7.83 -20.11
N ALA A 26 0.44 8.23 -18.84
CA ALA A 26 1.66 8.32 -18.05
C ALA A 26 2.32 6.94 -18.08
N ILE A 27 3.26 6.75 -19.00
CA ILE A 27 4.14 5.60 -19.01
C ILE A 27 4.90 5.78 -17.71
N ALA A 28 4.64 4.91 -16.73
CA ALA A 28 5.41 4.84 -15.51
C ALA A 28 6.85 4.50 -15.91
N GLN A 29 7.63 5.53 -16.23
CA GLN A 29 9.05 5.39 -16.52
C GLN A 29 9.67 4.94 -15.20
N SER A 30 10.05 3.67 -15.15
CA SER A 30 10.80 3.14 -14.03
C SER A 30 12.04 4.02 -13.89
N PRO A 31 12.28 4.68 -12.73
CA PRO A 31 13.41 5.57 -12.57
C PRO A 31 14.68 4.77 -12.83
N THR A 32 15.37 5.08 -13.92
CA THR A 32 16.65 4.47 -14.24
C THR A 32 17.69 4.97 -13.22
N CYS A 33 18.36 4.01 -12.60
CA CYS A 33 19.13 4.20 -11.37
C CYS A 33 20.61 4.11 -11.73
N TYR A 34 21.33 5.23 -11.65
CA TYR A 34 22.74 5.29 -12.03
C TYR A 34 23.59 5.85 -10.88
N ARG A 35 24.84 5.40 -10.80
CA ARG A 35 25.87 6.04 -9.98
C ARG A 35 26.97 6.58 -10.88
N VAL A 36 27.31 7.85 -10.70
CA VAL A 36 28.48 8.46 -11.34
C VAL A 36 29.65 8.35 -10.36
N THR A 37 30.74 7.74 -10.81
CA THR A 37 31.97 7.58 -10.02
C THR A 37 32.81 8.85 -10.06
N SER A 38 33.79 8.97 -9.16
CA SER A 38 34.73 10.10 -9.12
C SER A 38 35.63 10.19 -10.35
N THR A 39 35.69 9.14 -11.18
CA THR A 39 36.38 9.12 -12.47
C THR A 39 35.46 9.46 -13.65
N GLY A 40 34.20 9.80 -13.40
CA GLY A 40 33.22 10.15 -14.42
C GLY A 40 32.57 8.95 -15.12
N GLN A 41 32.85 7.71 -14.69
CA GLN A 41 32.13 6.55 -15.23
C GLN A 41 30.73 6.44 -14.64
N THR A 42 29.74 6.26 -15.52
CA THR A 42 28.36 5.95 -15.16
C THR A 42 28.18 4.45 -15.03
N VAL A 43 27.77 3.99 -13.85
CA VAL A 43 27.45 2.59 -13.57
C VAL A 43 25.93 2.44 -13.52
N ASP A 44 25.39 1.54 -14.34
CA ASP A 44 23.97 1.19 -14.32
C ASP A 44 23.66 0.29 -13.12
N LEU A 45 22.86 0.81 -12.19
CA LEU A 45 22.39 0.12 -10.99
C LEU A 45 20.90 -0.22 -11.10
N THR A 46 20.30 -0.10 -12.28
CA THR A 46 18.86 -0.33 -12.50
C THR A 46 18.44 -1.73 -12.05
N ALA A 47 19.29 -2.75 -12.23
CA ALA A 47 19.02 -4.10 -11.74
C ALA A 47 18.98 -4.19 -10.20
N LEU A 48 19.81 -3.40 -9.50
CA LEU A 48 19.83 -3.36 -8.03
C LEU A 48 18.62 -2.59 -7.49
N CYS A 49 18.26 -1.48 -8.11
CA CYS A 49 17.09 -0.69 -7.72
C CYS A 49 15.76 -1.43 -8.04
N LYS A 50 15.77 -2.37 -9.00
CA LYS A 50 14.67 -3.32 -9.23
C LYS A 50 14.58 -4.43 -8.17
N ASN A 51 15.69 -4.81 -7.54
CA ASN A 51 15.75 -5.89 -6.55
C ASN A 51 15.44 -5.44 -5.11
N GLU A 52 15.65 -4.17 -4.76
CA GLU A 52 15.22 -3.65 -3.45
C GLU A 52 13.70 -3.52 -3.30
N ARG A 53 12.96 -3.55 -4.41
CA ARG A 53 11.55 -3.96 -4.40
C ARG A 53 11.47 -5.48 -4.33
N THR A 54 12.06 -6.07 -3.30
CA THR A 54 11.51 -7.32 -2.79
C THR A 54 10.04 -7.00 -2.57
N LYS A 55 9.15 -7.61 -3.36
CA LYS A 55 7.70 -7.35 -3.34
C LYS A 55 7.24 -7.54 -1.89
N LEU A 56 7.27 -6.47 -1.10
CA LEU A 56 6.50 -6.36 0.10
C LEU A 56 5.06 -6.57 -0.36
N GLU A 57 4.36 -7.51 0.25
CA GLU A 57 2.93 -7.67 0.01
C GLU A 57 2.30 -6.26 0.09
N PRO A 58 1.51 -5.86 -0.92
CA PRO A 58 1.07 -4.47 -1.04
C PRO A 58 0.32 -4.00 0.20
N ILE A 59 -0.31 -4.92 0.92
CA ILE A 59 -0.95 -4.71 2.20
C ILE A 59 -0.16 -5.44 3.28
N VAL A 60 0.27 -4.72 4.31
CA VAL A 60 0.91 -5.29 5.50
C VAL A 60 -0.04 -5.12 6.68
N ALA A 61 -0.17 -6.16 7.51
CA ALA A 61 -0.94 -6.11 8.75
C ALA A 61 -0.02 -5.97 9.96
N THR A 62 -0.28 -4.99 10.82
CA THR A 62 0.44 -4.73 12.08
C THR A 62 -0.57 -4.59 13.22
N ASN A 63 -0.09 -4.41 14.46
CA ASN A 63 -0.93 -4.27 15.66
C ASN A 63 -1.99 -5.38 15.79
N LEU A 64 -1.59 -6.61 15.44
CA LEU A 64 -2.44 -7.78 15.50
C LEU A 64 -2.79 -8.06 16.95
N SER A 65 -4.08 -8.17 17.26
CA SER A 65 -4.56 -8.53 18.59
C SER A 65 -5.78 -9.44 18.49
N LEU A 66 -5.88 -10.34 19.45
CA LEU A 66 -7.02 -11.22 19.67
C LEU A 66 -7.55 -10.93 21.08
N ASP A 67 -8.82 -10.60 21.15
CA ASP A 67 -9.56 -10.33 22.38
C ASP A 67 -10.52 -11.51 22.60
N VAL A 68 -10.25 -12.34 23.61
CA VAL A 68 -11.04 -13.53 23.95
C VAL A 68 -11.74 -13.28 25.29
N PRO A 69 -13.07 -13.13 25.30
CA PRO A 69 -13.81 -12.93 26.53
C PRO A 69 -13.81 -14.18 27.41
N GLU A 70 -13.88 -13.99 28.73
CA GLU A 70 -13.94 -15.09 29.71
C GLU A 70 -15.25 -15.87 29.59
N GLU A 71 -16.37 -15.20 29.29
CA GLU A 71 -17.68 -15.82 29.12
C GLU A 71 -17.75 -16.64 27.81
N GLU A 72 -18.31 -17.86 27.88
CA GLU A 72 -18.36 -18.79 26.74
C GLU A 72 -19.31 -18.35 25.61
N PHE A 73 -20.30 -17.52 25.92
CA PHE A 73 -21.32 -17.07 24.97
C PHE A 73 -20.94 -15.80 24.20
N LEU A 74 -19.79 -15.20 24.51
CA LEU A 74 -19.34 -13.97 23.86
C LEU A 74 -18.37 -14.29 22.71
N SER A 75 -18.56 -13.61 21.59
CA SER A 75 -17.67 -13.73 20.44
C SER A 75 -16.31 -13.06 20.73
N SER A 76 -15.25 -13.66 20.23
CA SER A 76 -13.90 -13.09 20.25
C SER A 76 -13.73 -12.08 19.12
N LYS A 77 -12.85 -11.09 19.33
CA LYS A 77 -12.59 -10.04 18.35
C LYS A 77 -11.12 -10.05 17.94
N VAL A 78 -10.87 -10.08 16.64
CA VAL A 78 -9.52 -9.89 16.09
C VAL A 78 -9.41 -8.49 15.52
N LYS A 79 -8.29 -7.82 15.77
CA LYS A 79 -8.01 -6.48 15.23
C LYS A 79 -6.65 -6.46 14.53
N ALA A 80 -6.56 -5.65 13.49
CA ALA A 80 -5.32 -5.35 12.79
C ALA A 80 -5.31 -3.91 12.27
N THR A 81 -4.12 -3.34 12.17
CA THR A 81 -3.87 -2.15 11.34
C THR A 81 -3.37 -2.63 9.99
N LEU A 82 -4.08 -2.27 8.92
CA LEU A 82 -3.71 -2.60 7.54
C LEU A 82 -3.08 -1.37 6.89
N THR A 83 -1.87 -1.51 6.35
CA THR A 83 -1.13 -0.43 5.71
C THR A 83 -0.83 -0.79 4.25
N ASN A 84 -1.15 0.11 3.32
CA ASN A 84 -0.69 -0.02 1.93
C ASN A 84 0.78 0.41 1.84
N ARG A 85 1.68 -0.54 1.61
CA ARG A 85 3.13 -0.32 1.44
C ARG A 85 3.56 -0.23 -0.02
N SER A 86 2.63 -0.31 -0.97
CA SER A 86 2.93 -0.12 -2.39
C SER A 86 3.02 1.36 -2.76
N ASP A 87 3.55 1.64 -3.96
CA ASP A 87 3.67 2.98 -4.55
C ASP A 87 2.40 3.43 -5.29
N ARG A 88 1.31 2.65 -5.23
CA ARG A 88 0.04 2.93 -5.91
C ARG A 88 -1.17 2.66 -5.01
N PRO A 89 -2.35 3.23 -5.32
CA PRO A 89 -3.58 2.87 -4.63
C PRO A 89 -3.91 1.38 -4.78
N VAL A 90 -4.43 0.75 -3.72
CA VAL A 90 -4.79 -0.68 -3.69
C VAL A 90 -6.22 -0.83 -3.17
N GLN A 91 -7.07 -1.52 -3.94
CA GLN A 91 -8.40 -1.94 -3.47
C GLN A 91 -8.25 -3.12 -2.49
N VAL A 92 -8.70 -2.93 -1.26
CA VAL A 92 -8.70 -3.95 -0.21
C VAL A 92 -10.13 -4.39 0.05
N GLY A 93 -10.48 -5.60 -0.40
CA GLY A 93 -11.80 -6.20 -0.17
C GLY A 93 -11.87 -6.89 1.20
N VAL A 94 -11.25 -8.05 1.27
CA VAL A 94 -11.18 -8.90 2.47
C VAL A 94 -9.73 -9.25 2.75
N VAL A 95 -9.34 -9.19 4.02
CA VAL A 95 -8.03 -9.66 4.50
C VAL A 95 -8.24 -10.83 5.43
N MET A 96 -7.56 -11.94 5.18
CA MET A 96 -7.67 -13.15 6.01
C MET A 96 -6.57 -13.16 7.07
N LEU A 97 -6.97 -13.24 8.34
CA LEU A 97 -6.03 -13.43 9.45
C LEU A 97 -6.10 -14.88 9.93
N GLN A 98 -4.95 -15.54 10.03
CA GLN A 98 -4.82 -16.87 10.60
C GLN A 98 -4.58 -16.78 12.10
N ILE A 99 -5.39 -17.49 12.88
CA ILE A 99 -5.13 -17.74 14.29
C ILE A 99 -4.42 -19.08 14.40
N SER A 100 -3.29 -19.12 15.09
CA SER A 100 -2.45 -20.32 15.22
C SER A 100 -2.03 -20.56 16.67
N ARG A 101 -1.86 -21.84 17.04
CA ARG A 101 -1.26 -22.28 18.30
C ARG A 101 0.04 -23.00 17.99
N SER A 102 1.16 -22.54 18.55
CA SER A 102 2.48 -23.16 18.34
C SER A 102 2.73 -23.47 16.86
N SER A 103 2.45 -22.50 15.98
CA SER A 103 2.54 -22.61 14.51
C SER A 103 1.53 -23.53 13.81
N THR A 104 0.61 -24.15 14.54
CA THR A 104 -0.49 -24.94 13.97
C THR A 104 -1.70 -24.04 13.72
N PRO A 105 -2.25 -23.97 12.50
CA PRO A 105 -3.47 -23.20 12.23
C PRO A 105 -4.65 -23.74 13.04
N VAL A 106 -5.36 -22.84 13.73
CA VAL A 106 -6.60 -23.15 14.45
C VAL A 106 -7.81 -22.80 13.58
N THR A 107 -7.82 -21.57 13.07
CA THR A 107 -8.93 -20.99 12.30
C THR A 107 -8.47 -19.75 11.55
N THR A 108 -9.32 -19.23 10.66
CA THR A 108 -9.06 -18.01 9.88
C THR A 108 -10.23 -17.05 10.03
N VAL A 109 -9.92 -15.77 10.25
CA VAL A 109 -10.89 -14.69 10.47
C VAL A 109 -10.84 -13.70 9.31
N PRO A 110 -11.96 -13.45 8.61
CA PRO A 110 -12.03 -12.41 7.59
C PRO A 110 -12.14 -11.01 8.23
N LEU A 111 -11.33 -10.07 7.74
CA LEU A 111 -11.47 -8.64 7.98
C LEU A 111 -12.09 -7.99 6.74
N PHE A 112 -13.33 -7.54 6.86
CA PHE A 112 -14.03 -6.84 5.79
C PHE A 112 -13.67 -5.35 5.82
N VAL A 113 -13.03 -4.88 4.75
CA VAL A 113 -12.53 -3.50 4.64
C VAL A 113 -13.29 -2.74 3.56
N ASN A 114 -13.37 -3.35 2.36
CA ASN A 114 -13.96 -2.81 1.14
C ASN A 114 -13.63 -1.33 0.86
N GLN A 115 -12.34 -0.99 0.84
CA GLN A 115 -11.85 0.38 0.63
C GLN A 115 -10.61 0.41 -0.26
N VAL A 116 -10.41 1.52 -0.98
CA VAL A 116 -9.15 1.83 -1.64
C VAL A 116 -8.20 2.49 -0.64
N LEU A 117 -7.01 1.94 -0.46
CA LEU A 117 -5.96 2.53 0.35
C LEU A 117 -4.94 3.24 -0.53
N SER A 118 -4.69 4.52 -0.29
CA SER A 118 -3.59 5.28 -0.92
C SER A 118 -2.22 4.79 -0.42
N PRO A 119 -1.12 5.06 -1.16
CA PRO A 119 0.23 4.74 -0.69
C PRO A 119 0.50 5.28 0.72
N GLY A 120 0.98 4.43 1.62
CA GLY A 120 1.25 4.76 3.03
C GLY A 120 0.02 4.88 3.93
N GLN A 121 -1.19 4.86 3.39
CA GLN A 121 -2.41 4.94 4.18
C GLN A 121 -2.56 3.69 5.06
N SER A 122 -2.99 3.92 6.30
CA SER A 122 -3.29 2.87 7.27
C SER A 122 -4.73 2.96 7.74
N ILE A 123 -5.36 1.82 7.98
CA ILE A 123 -6.71 1.71 8.54
C ILE A 123 -6.73 0.67 9.64
N SER A 124 -7.65 0.82 10.60
CA SER A 124 -7.96 -0.22 11.58
C SER A 124 -9.11 -1.07 11.08
N ALA A 125 -8.92 -2.38 11.08
CA ALA A 125 -9.94 -3.35 10.70
C ALA A 125 -10.12 -4.38 11.82
N SER A 126 -11.33 -4.93 11.93
CA SER A 126 -11.63 -5.96 12.91
C SER A 126 -12.58 -7.01 12.37
N GLY A 127 -12.40 -8.24 12.83
CA GLY A 127 -13.23 -9.40 12.53
C GLY A 127 -13.75 -9.99 13.83
N ILE A 128 -14.85 -10.73 13.71
CA ILE A 128 -15.48 -11.43 14.82
C ILE A 128 -15.33 -12.92 14.56
N ILE A 129 -15.08 -13.68 15.61
CA ILE A 129 -15.04 -15.14 15.58
C ILE A 129 -15.72 -15.71 16.81
N ASP A 130 -16.42 -16.83 16.66
CA ASP A 130 -17.02 -17.51 17.79
C ASP A 130 -15.94 -18.14 18.67
N LYS A 131 -16.07 -18.00 19.99
CA LYS A 131 -15.10 -18.57 20.92
C LYS A 131 -14.99 -20.09 20.79
N ALA A 132 -16.07 -20.76 20.37
CA ALA A 132 -16.09 -22.19 20.08
C ALA A 132 -15.08 -22.58 18.97
N ASP A 133 -14.85 -21.71 17.99
CA ASP A 133 -13.88 -21.95 16.92
C ASP A 133 -12.42 -21.88 17.40
N LEU A 134 -12.21 -21.26 18.57
CA LEU A 134 -10.92 -21.26 19.27
C LEU A 134 -10.67 -22.55 20.04
N ARG A 135 -11.59 -23.53 19.99
CA ARG A 135 -11.44 -24.89 20.55
C ARG A 135 -11.07 -24.97 22.03
N GLY A 136 -11.45 -23.97 22.82
CA GLY A 136 -11.14 -23.92 24.26
C GLY A 136 -9.66 -23.70 24.57
N GLU A 137 -8.89 -23.20 23.61
CA GLU A 137 -7.46 -22.92 23.80
C GLU A 137 -7.24 -21.74 24.75
N ASP A 138 -6.16 -21.79 25.55
CA ASP A 138 -5.73 -20.63 26.35
C ASP A 138 -5.38 -19.47 25.41
N PRO A 139 -6.02 -18.29 25.56
CA PRO A 139 -5.76 -17.13 24.72
C PRO A 139 -4.28 -16.73 24.65
N LYS A 140 -3.50 -17.01 25.71
CA LYS A 140 -2.06 -16.69 25.76
C LYS A 140 -1.21 -17.55 24.82
N GLN A 141 -1.73 -18.69 24.37
CA GLN A 141 -1.04 -19.59 23.45
C GLN A 141 -1.42 -19.35 21.98
N LEU A 142 -2.39 -18.47 21.74
CA LEU A 142 -2.85 -18.11 20.41
C LEU A 142 -2.03 -16.95 19.85
N SER A 143 -1.71 -17.05 18.57
CA SER A 143 -1.04 -16.03 17.79
C SER A 143 -1.87 -15.68 16.57
N VAL A 144 -1.81 -14.43 16.13
CA VAL A 144 -2.52 -13.94 14.95
C VAL A 144 -1.49 -13.54 13.91
N SER A 145 -1.67 -13.97 12.66
CA SER A 145 -0.82 -13.58 11.53
C SER A 145 -1.66 -13.29 10.29
N LEU A 146 -1.16 -12.42 9.42
CA LEU A 146 -1.74 -12.27 8.09
C LEU A 146 -1.57 -13.57 7.30
N GLN A 147 -2.64 -14.07 6.70
CA GLN A 147 -2.54 -15.20 5.78
C GLN A 147 -2.05 -14.67 4.43
N SER A 148 -0.81 -14.99 4.05
CA SER A 148 -0.30 -14.65 2.72
C SER A 148 -1.22 -15.22 1.64
N LEU A 149 -1.77 -14.34 0.82
CA LEU A 149 -2.52 -14.71 -0.38
C LEU A 149 -1.49 -15.20 -1.41
N LYS A 150 -1.46 -16.52 -1.63
CA LYS A 150 -0.65 -17.13 -2.70
C LYS A 150 -1.22 -16.82 -4.08
#